data_AF-A0A2N8PPL8-F1
#
_entry.id   AF-A0A2N8PPL8-F1
#
_cell.length_a   1.000
_cell.length_b   1.000
_cell.length_c   1.000
_cell.angle_alpha   90.00
_cell.angle_beta   90.00
_cell.angle_gamma   90.00
#
_symmetry.space_group_name_H-M   'P 1'
#
loop_
_entity.id
_entity.type
_entity.pdbx_description
1 polymer ?
#
loop_
_entity_poly.entity_id
_entity_poly.type
_entity_poly.pdbx_seq_one_letter_code
_entity_poly.pdbx_strand_id
1 'polypeptide(L)'
;MLVDRSLPLARLSGITRPDVWLAAVAPSAALWRWYGVQEVRYPAFARRYEHELREPVRAAGLRRLHGLACGGPLILQTAVTPIHLSHARVLARHLRVGTSGGLREEGGEAACRLGEVCPDCGRHAETSGATTCAYCHASMVG
;
A
#
# COMPACT_ATOMS: atom_id res chain seq x y z
N MET A 1 -1.74 5.11 -11.16
CA MET A 1 -1.30 5.71 -9.89
C MET A 1 -2.50 6.07 -9.03
N LEU A 2 -2.60 5.61 -7.78
CA LEU A 2 -3.75 5.88 -6.89
C LEU A 2 -3.40 6.97 -5.86
N VAL A 3 -4.19 8.03 -5.77
CA VAL A 3 -4.09 9.00 -4.67
C VAL A 3 -5.21 8.77 -3.65
N ASP A 4 -4.81 8.71 -2.39
CA ASP A 4 -5.69 8.61 -1.24
C ASP A 4 -6.68 9.78 -1.14
N ARG A 5 -7.89 9.47 -0.66
CA ARG A 5 -8.99 10.43 -0.43
C ARG A 5 -8.63 11.63 0.45
N SER A 6 -7.59 11.52 1.28
CA SER A 6 -7.25 12.53 2.29
C SER A 6 -6.16 13.51 1.84
N LEU A 7 -5.64 13.39 0.61
CA LEU A 7 -4.69 14.37 0.09
C LEU A 7 -5.43 15.62 -0.44
N PRO A 8 -5.26 16.81 0.18
CA PRO A 8 -5.74 18.03 -0.45
C PRO A 8 -4.93 18.27 -1.73
N LEU A 9 -5.60 18.59 -2.84
CA LEU A 9 -4.98 18.90 -4.15
C LEU A 9 -3.81 19.91 -4.05
N ALA A 10 -3.82 20.79 -3.04
CA ALA A 10 -2.77 21.77 -2.76
C ALA A 10 -1.43 21.17 -2.25
N ARG A 11 -1.39 19.89 -1.83
CA ARG A 11 -0.16 19.18 -1.41
C ARG A 11 0.45 18.31 -2.52
N LEU A 12 0.06 18.53 -3.78
CA LEU A 12 0.61 17.83 -4.94
C LEU A 12 1.97 18.40 -5.42
N SER A 13 2.57 19.36 -4.72
CA SER A 13 3.90 19.89 -5.06
C SER A 13 4.97 18.80 -4.88
N GLY A 14 5.30 18.13 -5.99
CA GLY A 14 6.25 17.00 -6.03
C GLY A 14 5.58 15.63 -6.27
N ILE A 15 4.26 15.59 -6.36
CA ILE A 15 3.48 14.41 -6.70
C ILE A 15 2.94 14.59 -8.13
N THR A 16 3.40 13.76 -9.08
CA THR A 16 2.86 13.73 -10.45
C THR A 16 1.33 13.67 -10.39
N ARG A 17 0.59 14.33 -11.30
CA ARG A 17 -0.88 14.19 -11.31
C ARG A 17 -1.23 12.71 -11.46
N PRO A 18 -2.12 12.13 -10.63
CA PRO A 18 -2.54 10.75 -10.82
C PRO A 18 -3.34 10.62 -12.12
N ASP A 19 -2.97 9.65 -12.94
CA ASP A 19 -3.74 9.29 -14.14
C ASP A 19 -5.11 8.71 -13.77
N VAL A 20 -5.26 8.14 -12.56
CA VAL A 20 -6.50 7.51 -12.09
C VAL A 20 -6.75 7.73 -10.59
N TRP A 21 -7.85 8.37 -10.23
CA TRP A 21 -8.29 8.52 -8.85
C TRP A 21 -9.30 7.42 -8.46
N LEU A 22 -9.00 6.57 -7.48
CA LEU A 22 -9.92 5.54 -6.96
C LEU A 22 -10.32 5.80 -5.50
N ALA A 23 -11.07 6.88 -5.24
CA ALA A 23 -11.66 7.12 -3.93
C ALA A 23 -12.46 5.91 -3.38
N ALA A 24 -13.02 5.09 -4.28
CA ALA A 24 -13.78 3.89 -3.92
C ALA A 24 -12.99 2.90 -3.05
N VAL A 25 -11.66 2.82 -3.19
CA VAL A 25 -10.85 1.92 -2.36
C VAL A 25 -10.36 2.57 -1.06
N ALA A 26 -10.39 3.89 -0.92
CA ALA A 26 -9.82 4.56 0.25
C ALA A 26 -10.65 4.32 1.53
N PRO A 27 -10.07 4.18 2.74
CA PRO A 27 -10.79 3.85 3.97
C PRO A 27 -11.94 4.81 4.28
N SER A 28 -12.94 4.39 5.06
CA SER A 28 -14.11 5.23 5.33
C SER A 28 -13.70 6.43 6.19
N ALA A 29 -14.48 7.51 6.14
CA ALA A 29 -14.22 8.68 6.99
C ALA A 29 -14.29 8.29 8.48
N ALA A 30 -15.21 7.39 8.84
CA ALA A 30 -15.37 6.90 10.20
C ALA A 30 -14.15 6.09 10.66
N LEU A 31 -13.70 5.14 9.83
CA LEU A 31 -12.52 4.34 10.12
C LEU A 31 -11.25 5.19 10.21
N TRP A 32 -11.11 6.17 9.31
CA TRP A 32 -9.98 7.11 9.31
C TRP A 32 -9.91 7.94 10.59
N ARG A 33 -11.05 8.54 10.99
CA ARG A 33 -11.14 9.31 12.25
C ARG A 33 -10.84 8.45 13.47
N TRP A 34 -11.35 7.22 13.49
CA TRP A 34 -11.08 6.29 14.60
C TRP A 34 -9.61 5.88 14.66
N TYR A 35 -8.99 5.62 13.51
CA TYR A 35 -7.59 5.20 13.44
C TYR A 35 -6.67 6.30 13.96
N GLY A 36 -6.90 7.56 13.53
CA GLY A 36 -6.12 8.71 13.98
C GLY A 36 -4.61 8.59 13.72
N VAL A 37 -4.20 7.70 12.81
CA VAL A 37 -2.79 7.36 12.51
C VAL A 37 -1.99 6.97 13.77
N GLN A 38 -2.63 6.28 14.71
CA GLN A 38 -1.93 5.76 15.90
C GLN A 38 -1.31 4.40 15.59
N GLU A 39 0.01 4.26 15.72
CA GLU A 39 0.74 3.01 15.42
C GLU A 39 0.14 1.80 16.15
N VAL A 40 -0.19 1.94 17.44
CA VAL A 40 -0.84 0.89 18.25
C VAL A 40 -2.19 0.43 17.70
N ARG A 41 -2.88 1.28 16.94
CA ARG A 41 -4.17 0.96 16.30
C ARG A 41 -4.01 0.39 14.91
N TYR A 42 -2.82 0.43 14.31
CA TYR A 42 -2.62 -0.01 12.92
C TYR A 42 -3.06 -1.45 12.67
N PRO A 43 -2.72 -2.45 13.51
CA PRO A 43 -3.17 -3.83 13.27
C PRO A 43 -4.70 -3.95 13.24
N ALA A 44 -5.40 -3.20 14.09
CA ALA A 44 -6.86 -3.19 14.13
C ALA A 44 -7.45 -2.37 12.97
N PHE A 45 -6.81 -1.28 12.57
CA PHE A 45 -7.15 -0.51 11.38
C PHE A 45 -7.07 -1.38 10.12
N ALA A 46 -5.98 -2.12 9.93
CA ALA A 46 -5.80 -2.99 8.78
C ALA A 46 -6.93 -4.02 8.67
N ARG A 47 -7.25 -4.73 9.75
CA ARG A 47 -8.36 -5.70 9.77
C ARG A 47 -9.72 -5.08 9.45
N ARG A 48 -10.01 -3.90 10.00
CA ARG A 48 -11.27 -3.18 9.73
C ARG A 48 -11.33 -2.69 8.30
N TYR A 49 -10.20 -2.21 7.76
CA TYR A 49 -10.12 -1.76 6.38
C TYR A 49 -10.26 -2.92 5.39
N GLU A 50 -9.68 -4.09 5.68
CA GLU A 50 -9.90 -5.31 4.91
C GLU A 50 -11.38 -5.72 4.89
N HIS A 51 -12.10 -5.54 6.01
CA HIS A 51 -13.54 -5.74 6.04
C HIS A 51 -14.27 -4.74 5.15
N GLU A 52 -13.93 -3.45 5.22
CA GLU A 52 -14.47 -2.45 4.29
C GLU A 52 -14.21 -2.81 2.83
N LEU A 53 -13.04 -3.33 2.48
CA LEU A 53 -12.72 -3.71 1.09
C LEU A 53 -13.62 -4.82 0.52
N ARG A 54 -14.37 -5.54 1.36
CA ARG A 54 -15.38 -6.53 0.94
C ARG A 54 -16.73 -5.90 0.60
N GLU A 55 -16.98 -4.66 1.02
CA GLU A 55 -18.22 -3.94 0.71
C GLU A 55 -18.38 -3.71 -0.80
N PRO A 56 -19.60 -3.75 -1.37
CA PRO A 56 -19.80 -3.81 -2.83
C PRO A 56 -19.06 -2.72 -3.62
N VAL A 57 -19.13 -1.46 -3.16
CA VAL A 57 -18.48 -0.31 -3.81
C VAL A 57 -16.96 -0.43 -3.75
N ARG A 58 -16.43 -0.87 -2.62
CA ARG A 58 -14.98 -0.95 -2.37
C ARG A 58 -14.37 -2.16 -3.04
N ALA A 59 -15.08 -3.29 -3.04
CA ALA A 59 -14.74 -4.48 -3.78
C ALA A 59 -14.69 -4.20 -5.29
N ALA A 60 -15.63 -3.43 -5.83
CA ALA A 60 -15.59 -2.98 -7.23
C ALA A 60 -14.37 -2.08 -7.51
N GLY A 61 -14.08 -1.13 -6.61
CA GLY A 61 -12.87 -0.32 -6.68
C GLY A 61 -11.58 -1.16 -6.65
N LEU A 62 -11.54 -2.19 -5.79
CA LEU A 62 -10.39 -3.07 -5.64
C LEU A 62 -10.17 -3.91 -6.91
N ARG A 63 -11.25 -4.45 -7.51
CA ARG A 63 -11.18 -5.13 -8.82
C ARG A 63 -10.62 -4.21 -9.91
N ARG A 64 -11.06 -2.95 -9.96
CA ARG A 64 -10.51 -1.96 -10.89
C ARG A 64 -9.03 -1.69 -10.63
N LEU A 65 -8.62 -1.59 -9.37
CA LEU A 65 -7.21 -1.42 -8.99
C LEU A 65 -6.36 -2.62 -9.44
N HIS A 66 -6.86 -3.84 -9.30
CA HIS A 66 -6.22 -5.04 -9.86
C HIS A 66 -6.08 -4.97 -11.38
N GLY A 67 -7.14 -4.60 -12.10
CA GLY A 67 -7.08 -4.44 -13.56
C GLY A 67 -6.02 -3.44 -14.02
N LEU A 68 -5.86 -2.33 -13.28
CA LEU A 68 -4.80 -1.34 -13.55
C LEU A 68 -3.40 -1.91 -13.28
N ALA A 69 -3.23 -2.70 -12.22
CA ALA A 69 -1.95 -3.34 -11.90
C ALA A 69 -1.55 -4.40 -12.93
N CYS A 70 -2.51 -5.08 -13.56
CA CYS A 70 -2.22 -5.99 -14.68
C CYS A 70 -1.76 -5.27 -15.95
N GLY A 71 -2.14 -3.99 -16.13
CA GLY A 71 -1.78 -3.19 -17.29
C GLY A 71 -0.37 -2.60 -17.25
N GLY A 72 0.36 -2.74 -16.14
CA GLY A 72 1.70 -2.20 -15.97
C GLY A 72 2.01 -1.74 -14.54
N PRO A 73 3.20 -1.17 -14.30
CA PRO A 73 3.62 -0.73 -12.97
C PRO A 73 2.66 0.33 -12.42
N LEU A 74 2.25 0.13 -11.15
CA LEU A 74 1.33 1.03 -10.46
C LEU A 74 1.96 1.61 -9.20
N ILE A 75 1.90 2.92 -9.07
CA ILE A 75 2.33 3.65 -7.86
C ILE A 75 1.11 3.92 -6.97
N LEU A 76 1.17 3.48 -5.71
CA LEU A 76 0.21 3.84 -4.66
C LEU A 76 0.73 5.06 -3.91
N GLN A 77 -0.05 6.13 -3.85
CA GLN A 77 0.33 7.38 -3.20
C GLN A 77 -0.52 7.62 -1.96
N THR A 78 0.13 8.12 -0.91
CA THR A 78 -0.49 8.35 0.39
C THR A 78 0.06 9.61 1.03
N ALA A 79 -0.81 10.34 1.74
CA ALA A 79 -0.42 11.46 2.59
C ALA A 79 0.11 11.02 3.97
N VAL A 80 0.01 9.73 4.31
CA VAL A 80 0.43 9.21 5.61
C VAL A 80 1.93 8.95 5.60
N THR A 81 2.63 9.72 6.42
CA THR A 81 4.01 9.45 6.82
C THR A 81 3.98 9.07 8.30
N PRO A 82 4.56 7.93 8.71
CA PRO A 82 5.34 6.98 7.89
C PRO A 82 4.48 6.00 7.07
N ILE A 83 4.98 5.58 5.90
CA ILE A 83 4.25 4.78 4.91
C ILE A 83 3.76 3.42 5.47
N HIS A 84 4.49 2.80 6.39
CA HIS A 84 4.10 1.52 6.99
C HIS A 84 2.80 1.58 7.82
N LEU A 85 2.35 2.80 8.16
CA LEU A 85 1.08 3.09 8.84
C LEU A 85 -0.04 3.49 7.88
N SER A 86 0.23 3.48 6.57
CA SER A 86 -0.74 3.82 5.54
C SER A 86 -1.65 2.64 5.18
N HIS A 87 -2.87 2.96 4.76
CA HIS A 87 -3.77 2.02 4.09
C HIS A 87 -3.19 1.52 2.75
N ALA A 88 -2.29 2.28 2.12
CA ALA A 88 -1.59 1.87 0.91
C ALA A 88 -0.83 0.55 1.10
N ARG A 89 -0.33 0.27 2.31
CA ARG A 89 0.29 -1.01 2.66
C ARG A 89 -0.70 -2.18 2.57
N VAL A 90 -1.95 -1.98 3.00
CA VAL A 90 -3.00 -3.01 2.89
C VAL A 90 -3.33 -3.26 1.42
N LEU A 91 -3.49 -2.20 0.63
CA LEU A 91 -3.72 -2.32 -0.82
C LEU A 91 -2.56 -3.02 -1.55
N ALA A 92 -1.31 -2.71 -1.20
CA ALA A 92 -0.14 -3.37 -1.78
C ALA A 92 -0.15 -4.89 -1.51
N ARG A 93 -0.59 -5.31 -0.32
CA ARG A 93 -0.75 -6.75 0.00
C ARG A 93 -1.77 -7.42 -0.90
N HIS A 94 -2.94 -6.78 -1.11
CA HIS A 94 -3.95 -7.32 -2.02
C HIS A 94 -3.41 -7.44 -3.45
N LEU A 95 -2.67 -6.45 -3.93
CA LEU A 95 -2.11 -6.45 -5.27
C LEU A 95 -1.08 -7.57 -5.49
N ARG A 96 -0.21 -7.86 -4.52
CA ARG A 96 0.79 -8.93 -4.63
C ARG A 96 0.18 -10.34 -4.67
N VAL A 97 -0.91 -10.57 -3.95
CA VAL A 97 -1.61 -11.86 -3.93
C VAL A 97 -2.36 -12.13 -5.24
N GLY A 98 -2.66 -11.08 -6.02
CA GLY A 98 -3.34 -11.19 -7.31
C GLY A 98 -2.42 -11.32 -8.53
N THR A 99 -1.11 -11.15 -8.38
CA THR A 99 -0.14 -11.19 -9.49
C THR A 99 0.52 -12.56 -9.61
N SER A 100 -0.20 -13.53 -10.17
CA SER A 100 0.39 -14.76 -10.71
C SER A 100 0.65 -14.62 -12.22
N GLY A 101 1.20 -13.48 -12.63
CA GLY A 101 1.54 -13.15 -14.01
C GLY A 101 2.78 -12.28 -14.00
N GLY A 102 3.94 -12.91 -14.20
CA GLY A 102 5.26 -12.30 -14.05
C GLY A 102 5.49 -11.12 -14.98
N LEU A 103 6.22 -10.12 -14.48
CA LEU A 103 6.96 -9.20 -15.33
C LEU A 103 8.41 -9.12 -14.87
N ARG A 104 9.28 -9.21 -15.88
CA ARG A 104 10.74 -9.13 -15.81
C ARG A 104 11.17 -7.79 -15.23
N GLU A 105 12.16 -7.85 -14.35
CA GLU A 105 12.86 -6.73 -13.77
C GLU A 105 13.56 -5.92 -14.88
N GLU A 106 13.04 -4.73 -15.19
CA GLU A 106 13.83 -3.67 -15.80
C GLU A 106 14.09 -2.62 -14.72
N GLY A 107 15.30 -2.69 -14.18
CA GLY A 107 15.75 -1.94 -13.01
C GLY A 107 15.78 -0.44 -13.26
N GLY A 108 15.02 0.28 -12.44
CA GLY A 108 15.37 1.63 -12.02
C GLY A 108 16.11 1.59 -10.69
N GLU A 109 16.81 2.68 -10.35
CA GLU A 109 17.66 2.94 -9.16
C GLU A 109 17.15 2.38 -7.80
N ALA A 110 15.87 2.01 -7.68
CA ALA A 110 15.28 1.31 -6.55
C ALA A 110 15.78 -0.14 -6.34
N ALA A 111 16.48 -0.73 -7.31
CA ALA A 111 17.02 -2.10 -7.21
C ALA A 111 18.12 -2.26 -6.13
N CYS A 112 18.71 -1.16 -5.64
CA CYS A 112 19.79 -1.22 -4.64
C CYS A 112 19.34 -1.52 -3.19
N ARG A 113 18.04 -1.74 -2.93
CA ARG A 113 17.51 -2.07 -1.58
C ARG A 113 16.73 -3.38 -1.49
N LEU A 114 16.99 -4.32 -2.41
CA LEU A 114 16.54 -5.70 -2.29
C LEU A 114 17.01 -6.27 -0.94
N GLY A 115 16.06 -6.64 -0.07
CA GLY A 115 16.33 -7.16 1.29
C GLY A 115 16.26 -6.13 2.43
N GLU A 116 16.11 -4.84 2.13
CA GLU A 116 16.02 -3.80 3.18
C GLU A 116 14.60 -3.36 3.49
N VAL A 117 13.58 -3.79 2.73
CA VAL A 117 12.17 -3.45 2.98
C VAL A 117 11.37 -4.73 3.05
N CYS A 118 10.74 -4.98 4.19
CA CYS A 118 9.88 -6.16 4.36
C CYS A 118 8.76 -6.15 3.31
N PRO A 119 8.57 -7.24 2.54
CA PRO A 119 7.53 -7.28 1.51
C PRO A 119 6.13 -7.21 2.12
N ASP A 120 5.90 -7.77 3.31
CA ASP A 120 4.60 -7.75 3.96
C ASP A 120 4.29 -6.45 4.70
N CYS A 121 5.29 -5.86 5.37
CA CYS A 121 5.06 -4.70 6.23
C CYS A 121 5.60 -3.37 5.74
N GLY A 122 6.43 -3.36 4.68
CA GLY A 122 7.04 -2.15 4.15
C GLY A 122 7.97 -1.42 5.13
N ARG A 123 8.31 -2.02 6.27
CA ARG A 123 9.27 -1.45 7.22
C ARG A 123 10.67 -1.78 6.74
N HIS A 124 11.58 -0.83 6.94
CA HIS A 124 12.98 -1.08 6.69
C HIS A 124 13.53 -2.12 7.67
N ALA A 125 14.33 -3.06 7.18
CA ALA A 125 15.14 -3.90 8.04
C ALA A 125 16.12 -2.99 8.79
N GLU A 126 16.20 -3.16 10.11
CA GLU A 126 17.16 -2.41 10.95
C GLU A 126 18.61 -2.87 10.71
N THR A 127 18.78 -4.05 10.10
CA THR A 127 20.08 -4.64 9.77
C THR A 127 20.03 -5.20 8.35
N SER A 128 21.02 -4.82 7.52
CA SER A 128 21.19 -5.35 6.18
C SER A 128 21.36 -6.88 6.23
N GLY A 129 20.62 -7.61 5.41
CA GLY A 129 20.64 -9.08 5.38
C GLY A 129 19.67 -9.77 6.35
N ALA A 130 18.73 -9.04 6.97
CA ALA A 130 17.70 -9.67 7.78
C ALA A 130 16.80 -10.59 6.93
N THR A 131 16.68 -11.85 7.32
CA THR A 131 15.82 -12.85 6.66
C THR A 131 14.38 -12.84 7.17
N THR A 132 14.13 -12.15 8.29
CA THR A 132 12.83 -12.07 8.95
C THR A 132 12.58 -10.64 9.44
N CYS A 133 11.36 -10.15 9.26
CA CYS A 133 11.00 -8.81 9.70
C CYS A 133 10.88 -8.74 11.24
N ALA A 134 11.62 -7.83 11.87
CA ALA A 134 11.56 -7.61 13.31
C ALA A 134 10.18 -7.14 13.83
N TYR A 135 9.31 -6.65 12.93
CA TYR A 135 7.99 -6.13 13.30
C TYR A 135 6.84 -7.12 13.05
N CYS A 136 6.77 -7.76 11.88
CA CYS A 136 5.66 -8.66 11.54
C CYS A 136 6.07 -10.14 11.45
N HIS A 137 7.35 -10.45 11.66
CA HIS A 137 7.91 -11.80 11.58
C HIS A 137 7.74 -12.51 10.23
N ALA A 138 7.41 -11.77 9.16
CA ALA A 138 7.36 -12.31 7.81
C ALA A 138 8.76 -12.61 7.27
N SER A 139 8.84 -13.61 6.39
CA SER A 139 10.07 -13.88 5.62
C SER A 139 10.38 -12.71 4.70
N MET A 140 11.64 -12.26 4.72
CA MET A 140 12.15 -11.23 3.82
C MET A 140 13.05 -11.81 2.71
N VAL A 141 13.31 -13.12 2.76
CA VAL A 141 13.91 -13.88 1.66
C VAL A 141 12.81 -14.39 0.74
N GLY A 142 12.88 -13.96 -0.52
CA GLY A 142 11.99 -14.33 -1.62
C GLY A 142 12.70 -14.11 -2.93
#